data_AF-A0A7W6RGJ1-F1
#
_entry.id   AF-A0A7W6RGJ1-F1
#
_cell.length_a   1.000
_cell.length_b   1.000
_cell.length_c   1.000
_cell.angle_alpha   90.00
_cell.angle_beta   90.00
_cell.angle_gamma   90.00
#
_symmetry.space_group_name_H-M   'P 1'
#
loop_
_entity.id
_entity.type
_entity.pdbx_description
1 polymer ?
#
loop_
_entity_poly.entity_id
_entity_poly.type
_entity_poly.pdbx_seq_one_letter_code
_entity_poly.pdbx_strand_id
1 'polypeptide(L)' 'MTADEAAAYLSISANTLRTHVPIAPVRIGGCVRYDRKRLDEYADGDASLKETATWADELFG' A
#
# COMPACT_ATOMS: atom_id res chain seq x y z
N MET A 1 4.02 11.79 5.24
CA MET A 1 2.75 11.13 4.94
C MET A 1 2.36 10.27 6.14
N THR A 2 1.19 10.47 6.71
CA THR A 2 0.62 9.60 7.74
C THR A 2 0.10 8.29 7.13
N ALA A 3 -0.29 7.32 7.96
CA ALA A 3 -0.89 6.07 7.48
C ALA A 3 -2.16 6.29 6.67
N ASP A 4 -2.97 7.28 7.09
CA ASP A 4 -4.24 7.63 6.45
C ASP A 4 -4.02 8.27 5.08
N GLU A 5 -3.10 9.24 4.99
CA GLU A 5 -2.70 9.84 3.71
C GLU A 5 -2.09 8.81 2.75
N ALA A 6 -1.28 7.87 3.26
CA ALA A 6 -0.68 6.83 2.45
C ALA A 6 -1.75 5.86 1.89
N ALA A 7 -2.76 5.54 2.70
CA ALA A 7 -3.87 4.70 2.30
C ALA A 7 -4.74 5.40 1.25
N ALA A 8 -5.06 6.68 1.47
CA ALA A 8 -5.77 7.52 0.52
C ALA A 8 -5.01 7.70 -0.80
N TYR A 9 -3.68 7.84 -0.77
CA TYR A 9 -2.83 7.95 -1.95
C TYR A 9 -2.90 6.70 -2.85
N LEU A 10 -2.93 5.52 -2.23
CA LEU A 10 -3.08 4.25 -2.93
C LEU A 10 -4.55 3.87 -3.19
N SER A 11 -5.51 4.72 -2.80
CA SER A 11 -6.95 4.44 -2.85
C SER A 11 -7.37 3.15 -2.14
N ILE A 12 -6.68 2.80 -1.04
CA ILE A 12 -6.95 1.63 -0.21
C ILE A 12 -7.28 2.02 1.22
N SER A 13 -7.78 1.07 2.01
CA SER A 13 -8.00 1.25 3.44
C SER A 13 -6.68 1.18 4.22
N ALA A 14 -6.57 1.93 5.33
CA ALA A 14 -5.40 1.89 6.21
C ALA A 14 -5.12 0.49 6.78
N ASN A 15 -6.16 -0.35 6.91
CA ASN A 15 -6.00 -1.76 7.27
C ASN A 15 -5.33 -2.56 6.15
N THR A 16 -5.78 -2.39 4.90
CA THR A 16 -5.17 -3.00 3.72
C THR A 16 -3.71 -2.58 3.59
N LEU A 17 -3.41 -1.30 3.81
CA LEU A 17 -2.04 -0.79 3.80
C LEU A 17 -1.16 -1.45 4.89
N ARG A 18 -1.69 -1.71 6.08
CA ARG A 18 -0.91 -2.37 7.14
C ARG A 18 -0.70 -3.86 6.92
N THR A 19 -1.66 -4.53 6.27
CA THR A 19 -1.66 -5.99 6.10
C THR A 19 -1.00 -6.43 4.80
N HIS A 20 -1.25 -5.71 3.69
CA HIS A 20 -0.85 -6.11 2.35
C HIS A 20 0.32 -5.31 1.78
N VAL A 21 0.57 -4.10 2.27
CA VAL A 21 1.66 -3.27 1.76
C VAL A 21 2.90 -3.48 2.62
N PRO A 22 3.96 -4.14 2.12
CA PRO A 22 5.18 -4.44 2.87
C PRO A 22 6.10 -3.21 2.99
N ILE A 23 5.54 -2.01 3.16
CA ILE A 23 6.30 -0.78 3.33
C ILE A 23 6.55 -0.57 4.82
N ALA A 24 7.81 -0.66 5.23
CA ALA A 24 8.21 -0.40 6.60
C ALA A 24 7.90 1.06 6.99
N PRO A 25 7.06 1.29 8.01
CA PRO A 25 6.77 2.65 8.47
C PRO A 25 7.99 3.26 9.15
N VAL A 26 8.30 4.51 8.79
CA VAL A 26 9.37 5.29 9.39
C VAL A 26 8.85 5.96 10.67
N ARG A 27 9.43 5.61 11.81
CA ARG A 27 9.07 6.22 13.11
C ARG A 27 10.00 7.40 13.38
N ILE A 28 9.45 8.61 13.40
CA ILE A 28 10.18 9.84 13.75
C ILE A 28 9.55 10.43 14.99
N GLY A 29 10.25 10.34 16.13
CA GLY A 29 9.85 11.02 17.38
C GLY A 29 8.43 10.72 17.87
N GLY A 30 7.93 9.49 17.66
CA GLY A 30 6.58 9.06 18.04
C GLY A 30 5.53 9.12 16.91
N CYS A 31 5.85 9.77 15.79
CA CYS A 31 4.99 9.77 14.61
C CYS A 31 5.38 8.66 13.64
N VAL A 32 4.40 7.86 13.25
CA VAL A 32 4.51 6.86 12.18
C VAL A 32 4.30 7.58 10.84
N ARG A 33 5.32 7.60 10.00
CA ARG A 33 5.27 8.21 8.66
C ARG A 33 5.62 7.20 7.58
N TYR A 34 5.00 7.37 6.44
CA TYR A 34 5.31 6.64 5.22
C TYR A 34 6.05 7.56 4.25
N ASP A 35 7.03 6.97 3.58
CA ASP A 35 7.79 7.61 2.52
C ASP A 35 7.01 7.54 1.22
N ARG A 36 6.75 8.70 0.62
CA ARG A 36 6.00 8.78 -0.64
C ARG A 36 6.71 8.03 -1.74
N LYS A 37 8.05 8.11 -1.81
CA LYS A 37 8.86 7.41 -2.82
C LYS A 37 8.67 5.89 -2.75
N ARG A 38 8.63 5.33 -1.53
CA ARG A 38 8.39 3.90 -1.31
C ARG A 38 6.98 3.48 -1.74
N LEU A 39 6.00 4.35 -1.52
CA LEU A 39 4.63 4.13 -2.02
C LEU A 39 4.57 4.19 -3.54
N ASP A 40 5.29 5.14 -4.15
CA ASP A 40 5.41 5.27 -5.59
C ASP A 40 6.09 4.05 -6.22
N GLU A 41 7.19 3.58 -5.64
CA GLU A 41 7.88 2.33 -6.02
C GLU A 41 6.99 1.09 -5.87
N TYR A 42 6.13 1.06 -4.84
CA TYR A 42 5.14 -0.02 -4.68
C TYR A 42 4.04 0.06 -5.74
N ALA A 43 3.49 1.25 -6.00
CA ALA A 43 2.46 1.47 -7.01
C ALA A 43 2.99 1.23 -8.44
N ASP A 44 4.24 1.60 -8.70
CA ASP A 44 4.94 1.37 -9.98
C ASP A 44 5.34 -0.11 -10.13
N GLY A 45 5.83 -0.73 -9.04
CA GLY A 45 6.20 -2.13 -8.97
C GLY A 45 5.03 -3.12 -9.05
N ASP A 46 3.79 -2.66 -8.87
CA ASP A 46 2.57 -3.48 -9.02
C ASP A 46 2.31 -3.87 -10.48
N ALA A 47 2.95 -3.23 -11.47
CA ALA A 47 2.96 -3.72 -12.86
C ALA A 47 3.75 -5.04 -13.03
N SER A 48 4.53 -5.44 -12.02
CA SER A 48 5.37 -6.64 -12.03
C SER A 48 4.95 -7.71 -11.01
N LEU A 49 3.87 -7.53 -10.25
CA LEU A 49 3.29 -8.59 -9.41
C LEU A 49 2.29 -9.42 -10.23
N LYS A 50 2.81 -10.11 -11.26
CA LYS A 50 2.15 -11.29 -11.84
C LYS A 50 2.08 -12.41 -10.78
N GLU A 51 1.17 -12.37 -9.82
CA GLU A 51 0.63 -13.59 -9.17
C GLU A 51 -0.53 -13.40 -8.18
N THR A 52 -1.20 -12.24 -8.11
CA THR A 52 -2.36 -12.09 -7.21
C THR A 52 -3.59 -11.47 -7.88
N ALA A 53 -3.76 -11.72 -9.17
CA ALA A 53 -4.97 -11.35 -9.93
C ALA A 53 -6.01 -12.48 -9.99
N THR A 54 -6.12 -13.33 -8.96
CA THR A 54 -7.16 -14.39 -8.93
C THR A 54 -8.38 -13.98 -8.10
N TRP A 55 -8.25 -13.09 -7.11
CA TRP A 55 -9.37 -12.74 -6.23
C TRP A 55 -10.36 -11.71 -6.79
N ALA A 56 -9.93 -10.86 -7.72
CA ALA A 56 -10.80 -9.82 -8.30
C ALA A 56 -11.68 -10.33 -9.45
N ASP A 57 -11.31 -11.45 -10.07
CA ASP A 57 -12.01 -12.02 -11.24
C ASP A 57 -13.13 -12.99 -10.82
N GLU A 58 -13.01 -13.67 -9.67
CA GLU A 58 -14.01 -14.64 -9.19
C GLU A 58 -15.25 -13.99 -8.53
N LEU A 59 -15.24 -12.69 -8.23
CA LEU A 59 -16.33 -12.01 -7.53
C LEU A 59 -17.44 -11.47 -8.44
N PHE A 60 -17.20 -11.43 -9.76
CA PHE A 60 -18.16 -10.93 -10.76
C PHE A 60 -18.33 -11.87 -11.97
N GLY A 61 -17.92 -13.14 -11.85
CA GLY A 61 -18.14 -14.20 -12.85
C GLY A 61 -19.46 -14.93 -12.70
#